data_AF-A0A837HF70-F1
#
_entry.id   AF-A0A837HF70-F1
#
_cell.length_a   1.000
_cell.length_b   1.000
_cell.length_c   1.000
_cell.angle_alpha   90.00
_cell.angle_beta   90.00
_cell.angle_gamma   90.00
#
_symmetry.space_group_name_H-M   'P 1'
#
loop_
_entity.id
_entity.type
_entity.pdbx_description
1 polymer ?
#
loop_
_entity_poly.entity_id
_entity_poly.type
_entity_poly.pdbx_seq_one_letter_code
_entity_poly.pdbx_strand_id
1 'polypeptide(L)'
;MELIKNSKLKIKNSPKTLRVLGVDPGTAIVGWAILDEKKGCVTSIAYGHITTSPKNSTAERLFEVVKDLEQIIEKYKPDEAAVEDLFFFKNVKTVMKVNLRDFVLAYLNTHRCKSNKP
;
A
#
# COMPACT_ATOMS: atom_id res chain seq x y z
N MET A 1 -17.78 -12.86 -52.67
CA MET A 1 -16.61 -12.00 -52.44
C MET A 1 -16.62 -11.55 -51.00
N GLU A 2 -15.47 -11.66 -50.38
CA GLU A 2 -15.22 -11.88 -48.97
C GLU A 2 -15.03 -10.55 -48.19
N LEU A 3 -15.49 -10.56 -46.93
CA LEU A 3 -15.00 -9.82 -45.76
C LEU A 3 -14.50 -8.38 -45.92
N ILE A 4 -15.25 -7.44 -45.33
CA ILE A 4 -14.60 -6.45 -44.44
C ILE A 4 -15.32 -6.49 -43.08
N LYS A 5 -14.77 -7.33 -42.20
CA LYS A 5 -14.92 -7.23 -40.75
C LYS A 5 -14.35 -5.87 -40.34
N ASN A 6 -15.21 -4.87 -40.10
CA ASN A 6 -14.80 -3.70 -39.32
C ASN A 6 -14.76 -4.06 -37.83
N SER A 7 -13.79 -4.92 -37.53
CA SER A 7 -13.24 -5.18 -36.21
C SER A 7 -12.45 -3.94 -35.77
N LYS A 8 -13.11 -2.93 -35.20
CA LYS A 8 -12.44 -1.82 -34.49
C LYS A 8 -13.45 -0.97 -33.72
N LEU A 9 -14.14 -1.56 -32.74
CA LEU A 9 -14.84 -0.83 -31.67
C LEU A 9 -15.06 -1.77 -30.47
N LYS A 10 -13.96 -2.16 -29.84
CA LYS A 10 -13.97 -2.45 -28.40
C LYS A 10 -13.01 -1.49 -27.76
N ILE A 11 -13.45 -0.24 -27.56
CA ILE A 11 -12.86 0.61 -26.52
C ILE A 11 -13.15 -0.12 -25.21
N LYS A 12 -12.24 -1.00 -24.78
CA LYS A 12 -12.24 -1.54 -23.42
C LYS A 12 -11.70 -0.47 -22.47
N ASN A 13 -12.34 0.70 -22.42
CA ASN A 13 -12.17 1.59 -21.26
C ASN A 13 -13.08 1.07 -20.16
N SER A 14 -12.81 -0.14 -19.68
CA SER A 14 -13.26 -0.49 -18.34
C SER A 14 -12.60 0.51 -17.38
N PRO A 15 -13.37 1.20 -16.53
CA PRO A 15 -12.80 2.13 -15.57
C PRO A 15 -11.73 1.40 -14.76
N LYS A 16 -10.53 2.00 -14.70
CA LYS A 16 -9.43 1.48 -13.90
C LYS A 16 -9.92 1.47 -12.44
N THR A 17 -9.85 0.30 -11.80
CA THR A 17 -10.06 0.20 -10.36
C THR A 17 -8.86 0.84 -9.67
N LEU A 18 -9.09 1.81 -8.79
CA LEU A 18 -8.05 2.39 -7.94
C LEU A 18 -7.87 1.52 -6.71
N ARG A 19 -6.67 1.00 -6.47
CA ARG A 19 -6.36 0.23 -5.26
C ARG A 19 -5.62 1.06 -4.24
N VAL A 20 -6.12 1.13 -3.01
CA VAL A 20 -5.55 1.94 -1.93
C VAL A 20 -5.18 1.05 -0.75
N LEU A 21 -4.00 1.29 -0.17
CA LEU A 21 -3.58 0.74 1.12
C LEU A 21 -3.83 1.76 2.24
N GLY A 22 -4.66 1.42 3.22
CA GLY A 22 -4.77 2.14 4.49
C GLY A 22 -3.88 1.51 5.54
N VAL A 23 -3.16 2.31 6.32
CA VAL A 23 -2.34 1.89 7.47
C VAL A 23 -2.68 2.76 8.69
N ASP A 24 -3.12 2.09 9.76
CA ASP A 24 -3.48 2.69 11.06
C ASP A 24 -2.52 2.15 12.14
N PRO A 25 -1.46 2.90 12.49
CA PRO A 25 -0.46 2.46 13.44
C PRO A 25 -0.85 2.76 14.89
N GLY A 26 -1.23 1.72 15.63
CA GLY A 26 -1.46 1.76 17.08
C GLY A 26 -0.21 1.48 17.92
N THR A 27 -0.38 1.45 19.25
CA THR A 27 0.71 1.35 20.24
C THR A 27 1.46 0.02 20.22
N ALA A 28 0.80 -1.08 19.84
CA ALA A 28 1.34 -2.44 19.77
C ALA A 28 0.95 -3.18 18.47
N ILE A 29 -0.11 -2.71 17.83
CA ILE A 29 -0.79 -3.33 16.70
C ILE A 29 -0.89 -2.28 15.60
N VAL A 30 -0.49 -2.63 14.38
CA VAL A 30 -0.65 -1.79 13.19
C VAL A 30 -1.73 -2.41 12.31
N GLY A 31 -2.88 -1.76 12.20
CA GLY A 31 -3.96 -2.16 11.31
C GLY A 31 -3.62 -1.81 9.85
N TRP A 32 -4.06 -2.65 8.92
CA TRP A 32 -3.95 -2.37 7.49
C TRP A 32 -5.17 -2.86 6.71
N ALA A 33 -5.48 -2.18 5.61
CA ALA A 33 -6.56 -2.55 4.70
C ALA A 33 -6.20 -2.23 3.24
N ILE A 34 -6.63 -3.10 2.32
CA ILE A 34 -6.61 -2.90 0.88
C ILE A 34 -8.03 -2.68 0.41
N LEU A 35 -8.27 -1.53 -0.19
CA LEU A 35 -9.57 -1.11 -0.71
C LEU A 35 -9.46 -0.91 -2.21
N ASP A 36 -10.45 -1.38 -2.95
CA ASP A 36 -10.62 -1.09 -4.38
C ASP A 36 -11.77 -0.10 -4.54
N GLU A 37 -11.50 1.03 -5.19
CA GLU A 37 -12.50 1.99 -5.63
C GLU A 37 -12.75 1.83 -7.13
N LYS A 38 -14.03 1.76 -7.50
CA LYS A 38 -14.45 1.74 -8.89
C LYS A 38 -15.78 2.47 -9.04
N LYS A 39 -15.77 3.64 -9.70
CA LYS A 39 -16.96 4.45 -10.01
C LYS A 39 -17.75 4.86 -8.75
N GLY A 40 -17.05 5.25 -7.69
CA GLY A 40 -17.59 5.62 -6.39
C GLY A 40 -17.90 4.44 -5.48
N CYS A 41 -17.82 3.19 -5.97
CA CYS A 41 -18.04 2.00 -5.15
C CYS A 41 -16.72 1.52 -4.54
N VAL A 42 -16.65 1.48 -3.21
CA VAL A 42 -15.50 0.98 -2.46
C VAL A 42 -15.74 -0.46 -2.04
N THR A 43 -14.77 -1.34 -2.26
CA THR A 43 -14.81 -2.75 -1.86
C THR A 43 -13.56 -3.11 -1.05
N SER A 44 -13.74 -3.79 0.08
CA SER A 44 -12.61 -4.33 0.85
C SER A 44 -12.05 -5.56 0.15
N ILE A 45 -10.77 -5.54 -0.19
CA ILE A 45 -10.07 -6.65 -0.84
C ILE A 45 -9.35 -7.54 0.19
N ALA A 46 -8.70 -6.91 1.15
CA ALA A 46 -8.01 -7.59 2.24
C ALA A 46 -7.83 -6.62 3.41
N TYR A 47 -7.70 -7.15 4.61
CA TYR A 47 -7.38 -6.37 5.79
C TYR A 47 -6.77 -7.30 6.83
N GLY A 48 -6.08 -6.70 7.80
CA GLY A 48 -5.46 -7.43 8.88
C GLY A 48 -4.75 -6.49 9.82
N HIS A 49 -3.85 -7.07 10.60
CA HIS A 49 -3.00 -6.31 11.49
C HIS A 49 -1.61 -6.96 11.60
N ILE A 50 -0.63 -6.15 11.95
CA ILE A 50 0.72 -6.56 12.30
C ILE A 50 0.86 -6.37 13.81
N THR A 51 1.08 -7.45 14.55
CA THR A 51 1.37 -7.40 15.99
C THR A 51 2.85 -7.40 16.23
N THR A 52 3.33 -6.52 17.08
CA THR A 52 4.74 -6.53 17.52
C THR A 52 4.83 -6.93 18.98
N SER A 53 5.88 -7.66 19.34
CA SER A 53 6.12 -8.05 20.73
C SER A 53 6.50 -6.83 21.59
N PRO A 54 5.92 -6.66 22.80
CA PRO A 54 6.32 -5.61 23.73
C PRO A 54 7.73 -5.83 24.30
N LYS A 55 8.30 -7.03 24.13
CA LYS A 55 9.69 -7.34 24.52
C LYS A 55 10.72 -6.76 23.54
N ASN A 56 10.30 -6.43 22.33
CA ASN A 56 11.16 -5.89 21.29
C ASN A 56 11.37 -4.38 21.52
N SER A 57 12.57 -3.90 21.23
CA SER A 57 12.87 -2.46 21.20
C SER A 57 12.03 -1.75 20.15
N THR A 58 11.85 -0.44 20.30
CA THR A 58 11.09 0.36 19.34
C THR A 58 11.62 0.25 17.90
N ALA A 59 12.94 0.15 17.72
CA ALA A 59 13.55 0.01 16.41
C ALA A 59 13.24 -1.37 15.77
N GLU A 60 13.32 -2.45 16.56
CA GLU A 60 12.97 -3.80 16.09
C GLU A 60 11.50 -3.89 15.70
N ARG A 61 10.61 -3.30 16.51
CA ARG A 61 9.18 -3.24 16.22
C ARG A 61 8.89 -2.49 14.93
N LEU A 62 9.58 -1.37 14.69
CA LEU A 62 9.45 -0.62 13.44
C LEU A 62 9.95 -1.42 12.23
N PHE A 63 11.09 -2.10 12.37
CA PHE A 63 11.65 -2.95 11.32
C PHE A 63 10.70 -4.09 10.94
N GLU A 64 10.10 -4.75 11.93
CA GLU A 64 9.09 -5.79 11.74
C GLU A 64 7.87 -5.26 10.98
N VAL A 65 7.32 -4.11 11.40
CA VAL A 65 6.19 -3.46 10.72
C VAL A 65 6.52 -3.10 9.27
N VAL A 66 7.71 -2.54 9.02
CA VAL A 66 8.14 -2.18 7.65
C VAL A 66 8.22 -3.43 6.77
N LYS A 67 8.86 -4.50 7.25
CA LYS A 67 9.03 -5.75 6.51
C LYS A 67 7.70 -6.42 6.18
N ASP A 68 6.74 -6.37 7.09
CA ASP A 68 5.41 -6.94 6.86
C ASP A 68 4.59 -6.08 5.90
N LEU A 69 4.71 -4.76 5.98
CA LEU A 69 4.10 -3.85 5.01
C LEU A 69 4.69 -4.01 3.60
N GLU A 70 6.00 -4.24 3.47
CA GLU A 70 6.61 -4.58 2.17
C GLU A 70 5.93 -5.80 1.54
N GLN A 71 5.76 -6.88 2.31
CA GLN A 71 5.07 -8.09 1.84
C GLN A 71 3.62 -7.82 1.41
N ILE A 72 2.90 -6.97 2.15
CA ILE A 72 1.54 -6.56 1.82
C ILE A 72 1.52 -5.75 0.51
N ILE A 73 2.43 -4.78 0.36
CA ILE A 73 2.52 -3.94 -0.83
C ILE A 73 2.89 -4.79 -2.06
N GLU A 74 3.85 -5.70 -1.95
CA GLU A 74 4.22 -6.60 -3.05
C GLU A 74 3.07 -7.53 -3.47
N LYS A 75 2.33 -8.04 -2.49
CA LYS A 75 1.20 -8.95 -2.71
C LYS A 75 0.03 -8.25 -3.39
N TYR A 76 -0.37 -7.08 -2.90
CA TYR A 76 -1.61 -6.43 -3.32
C TYR A 76 -1.43 -5.33 -4.36
N LYS A 77 -0.20 -4.80 -4.51
CA LYS A 77 0.19 -3.77 -5.47
C LYS A 77 -0.76 -2.57 -5.47
N PRO A 78 -0.95 -1.89 -4.32
CA PRO A 78 -1.78 -0.70 -4.27
C PRO A 78 -1.22 0.42 -5.16
N ASP A 79 -2.11 1.20 -5.76
CA ASP A 79 -1.77 2.41 -6.53
C ASP A 79 -1.40 3.58 -5.60
N GLU A 80 -2.04 3.65 -4.44
CA GLU A 80 -1.88 4.71 -3.43
C GLU A 80 -1.89 4.15 -2.01
N ALA A 81 -1.39 4.93 -1.06
CA ALA A 81 -1.51 4.60 0.36
C ALA A 81 -1.84 5.81 1.22
N ALA A 82 -2.63 5.57 2.26
CA ALA A 82 -2.92 6.48 3.35
C ALA A 82 -2.35 5.89 4.64
N VAL A 83 -1.52 6.67 5.33
CA VAL A 83 -0.87 6.26 6.58
C VAL A 83 -1.08 7.38 7.59
N GLU A 84 -1.61 7.04 8.77
CA GLU A 84 -1.70 8.01 9.87
C GLU A 84 -0.33 8.25 10.51
N ASP A 85 -0.16 9.41 11.15
CA ASP A 85 1.10 9.73 11.81
C ASP A 85 1.35 8.84 13.03
N LEU A 86 2.54 8.26 13.10
CA LEU A 86 2.96 7.42 14.24
C LEU A 86 3.26 8.30 15.45
N PHE A 87 2.23 8.68 16.21
CA PHE A 87 2.40 9.54 17.39
C PHE A 87 3.25 8.91 18.51
N PHE A 88 3.39 7.58 18.55
CA PHE A 88 4.09 6.87 19.62
C PHE A 88 5.61 6.74 19.44
N PHE A 89 6.13 6.87 18.22
CA PHE A 89 7.57 6.72 17.94
C PHE A 89 8.37 8.01 18.15
N LYS A 90 7.75 9.05 18.74
CA LYS A 90 8.33 10.38 19.01
C LYS A 90 9.65 10.37 19.80
N ASN A 91 9.94 9.31 20.56
CA ASN A 91 11.15 9.22 21.39
C ASN A 91 12.35 8.56 20.69
N VAL A 92 12.24 8.17 19.42
CA VAL A 92 13.39 7.63 18.65
C VAL A 92 14.12 8.79 17.98
N LYS A 93 14.78 9.64 18.77
CA LYS A 93 15.53 10.80 18.24
C LYS A 93 16.79 10.42 17.44
N THR A 94 17.18 9.14 17.33
CA THR A 94 18.54 8.81 16.88
C THR A 94 18.71 7.67 15.88
N VAL A 95 17.69 6.84 15.54
CA VAL A 95 18.00 5.62 14.76
C VAL A 95 17.70 5.67 13.26
N MET A 96 16.68 6.36 12.77
CA MET A 96 16.53 6.63 11.33
C MET A 96 15.40 7.64 11.15
N LYS A 97 15.69 8.80 10.56
CA LYS A 97 14.74 9.92 10.40
C LYS A 97 13.79 9.66 9.21
N VAL A 98 13.26 8.45 9.11
CA VAL A 98 12.30 8.04 8.07
C VAL A 98 11.03 7.61 8.80
N ASN A 99 9.96 8.38 8.64
CA ASN A 99 8.65 8.03 9.17
C ASN A 99 8.06 6.87 8.35
N LEU A 100 7.21 6.02 8.95
CA LEU A 100 6.55 4.92 8.24
C LEU A 100 5.77 5.45 7.03
N ARG A 101 5.12 6.61 7.20
CA ARG A 101 4.46 7.34 6.12
C ARG A 101 5.41 7.61 4.95
N ASP A 102 6.59 8.14 5.23
CA ASP A 102 7.58 8.48 4.20
C ASP A 102 8.11 7.22 3.51
N PHE A 103 8.33 6.15 4.28
CA PHE A 103 8.73 4.85 3.74
C PHE A 103 7.67 4.31 2.77
N VAL A 104 6.41 4.21 3.20
CA VAL A 104 5.33 3.65 2.37
C VAL A 104 5.16 4.46 1.08
N LEU A 105 5.15 5.79 1.17
CA LEU A 105 5.03 6.65 -0.01
C LEU A 105 6.25 6.52 -0.95
N ALA A 106 7.46 6.48 -0.41
CA ALA A 106 8.68 6.29 -1.21
C ALA A 106 8.73 4.90 -1.85
N TYR A 107 8.32 3.85 -1.13
CA TYR A 107 8.26 2.49 -1.63
C TYR A 107 7.29 2.38 -2.81
N LEU A 108 6.10 2.99 -2.72
CA LEU A 108 5.15 3.01 -3.84
C LEU A 108 5.70 3.78 -5.05
N ASN A 109 6.31 4.94 -4.84
CA ASN A 109 6.86 5.76 -5.93
C ASN A 109 8.02 5.04 -6.66
N THR A 110 8.92 4.40 -5.93
CA THR A 110 10.06 3.68 -6.50
C THR A 110 9.64 2.43 -7.27
N HIS A 111 8.62 1.71 -6.80
CA HIS A 111 8.11 0.50 -7.47
C HIS A 111 7.18 0.80 -8.66
N ARG A 112 6.50 1.95 -8.67
CA ARG A 112 5.74 2.44 -9.83
C ARG A 112 6.64 2.75 -11.03
N CYS A 113 7.89 3.16 -10.79
CA CYS A 113 8.85 3.42 -11.87
C CYS A 113 9.29 2.15 -12.62
N LYS A 114 9.07 0.95 -12.05
CA LYS A 114 9.36 -0.34 -12.72
C LYS A 114 8.15 -0.93 -13.46
N SER A 115 6.92 -0.47 -13.19
CA SER A 115 5.70 -0.97 -13.85
C SER A 115 5.35 -0.26 -15.16
N ASN A 116 6.03 0.83 -15.49
CA ASN A 116 5.99 1.49 -16.80
C ASN A 116 7.33 1.32 -17.53
N LYS A 117 7.66 0.08 -17.91
CA LYS A 117 8.52 -0.11 -19.08
C LYS A 117 7.61 -0.19 -20.33
N PRO A 118 7.94 0.52 -21.41
CA PRO A 118 7.18 0.48 -22.66
C PRO A 118 7.13 -0.93 -23.25
#